data_AF-A0A4Y5YRA8-F1
#
_entry.id   AF-A0A4Y5YRA8-F1
#
_cell.length_a   1.000
_cell.length_b   1.000
_cell.length_c   1.000
_cell.angle_alpha   90.00
_cell.angle_beta   90.00
_cell.angle_gamma   90.00
#
_symmetry.space_group_name_H-M   'P 1'
#
loop_
_entity.id
_entity.type
_entity.pdbx_description
1 polymer ?
#
loop_
_entity_poly.entity_id
_entity_poly.type
_entity_poly.pdbx_seq_one_letter_code
_entity_poly.pdbx_strand_id
1 'polypeptide(L)'
;MIRIVLLVIWLLLSAWLVIWTGEGLFGVNQRESILPFSGEDTLGGPIIIGVAWGVILTFGGTLSGFGRRTKVRGEAEIGVGRIVELSRTGLTVNDAPQYDVFIRVTPRAGDEFIGGLRMLVEPDDLASLQVGQPIPVRYSVSDQDTVELADITDPMVREAMLQWRIERGLIDPRQVKARTSGTQVPASVLEVRPTGRRLEGQSELALKVLMAPEGAATWEVDTMVFVYPEAISRFQVGAPIWAFYRREDPHTVAVTIEKEAGR
;
A
#
# COMPACT_ATOMS: atom_id res chain seq x y z
N MET A 1 -26.60 3.96 11.74
CA MET A 1 -27.93 4.55 11.99
C MET A 1 -27.93 6.08 11.82
N ILE A 2 -27.02 6.83 12.47
CA ILE A 2 -26.95 8.30 12.38
C ILE A 2 -26.87 8.82 10.94
N ARG A 3 -26.09 8.18 10.05
CA ARG A 3 -26.01 8.55 8.63
C ARG A 3 -27.32 8.46 7.87
N ILE A 4 -28.16 7.47 8.16
CA ILE A 4 -29.44 7.27 7.48
C ILE A 4 -30.42 8.35 7.94
N VAL A 5 -30.43 8.66 9.23
CA VAL A 5 -31.24 9.75 9.80
C VAL A 5 -30.87 11.10 9.18
N LEU A 6 -29.57 11.41 9.05
CA LEU A 6 -29.10 12.63 8.41
C LEU A 6 -29.50 12.72 6.92
N LEU A 7 -29.45 11.59 6.20
CA LEU A 7 -29.85 11.54 4.79
C LEU A 7 -31.36 11.73 4.61
N VAL A 8 -32.18 11.14 5.49
CA VAL A 8 -33.64 11.34 5.47
C VAL A 8 -34.00 12.79 5.79
N ILE A 9 -33.37 13.41 6.78
CA ILE A 9 -33.57 14.83 7.11
C ILE A 9 -33.18 15.70 5.92
N TRP A 10 -32.07 15.41 5.26
CA TRP A 10 -31.61 16.15 4.08
C TRP A 10 -32.57 16.04 2.90
N LEU A 11 -33.10 14.85 2.63
CA LEU A 11 -34.09 14.65 1.56
C LEU A 11 -35.41 15.39 1.85
N LEU A 12 -35.88 15.38 3.10
CA LEU A 12 -37.08 16.11 3.49
C LEU A 12 -36.93 17.63 3.34
N LEU A 13 -35.78 18.17 3.75
CA LEU A 13 -35.46 19.59 3.56
C LEU A 13 -35.35 19.96 2.08
N SER A 14 -34.80 19.05 1.25
CA SER A 14 -34.67 19.27 -0.19
C SER A 14 -36.02 19.22 -0.90
N ALA A 15 -36.88 18.26 -0.57
CA ALA A 15 -38.23 18.17 -1.11
C ALA A 15 -39.06 19.41 -0.73
N TRP A 16 -38.92 19.89 0.51
CA TRP A 16 -39.57 21.11 0.97
C TRP A 16 -39.10 22.34 0.18
N LEU A 17 -37.80 22.49 -0.06
CA LEU A 17 -37.24 23.58 -0.86
C LEU A 17 -37.78 23.60 -2.30
N VAL A 18 -37.89 22.42 -2.92
CA VAL A 18 -38.40 22.27 -4.29
C VAL A 18 -39.87 22.69 -4.37
N ILE A 19 -40.69 22.29 -3.39
CA ILE A 19 -42.11 22.69 -3.32
C ILE A 19 -42.21 24.22 -3.18
N TRP A 20 -41.46 24.82 -2.26
CA TRP A 20 -41.47 26.27 -2.06
C TRP A 20 -40.99 27.06 -3.28
N THR A 21 -39.92 26.59 -3.93
CA THR A 21 -39.36 27.21 -5.13
C THR A 21 -40.36 27.10 -6.30
N GLY A 22 -41.04 25.95 -6.44
CA GLY A 22 -42.10 25.76 -7.42
C GLY A 22 -43.30 26.66 -7.19
N GLU A 23 -43.76 26.79 -5.94
CA GLU A 23 -44.84 27.71 -5.57
C GLU A 23 -44.47 29.18 -5.83
N GLY A 24 -43.24 29.58 -5.50
CA GLY A 24 -42.75 30.94 -5.73
C GLY A 24 -42.57 31.31 -7.21
N LEU A 25 -42.16 30.35 -8.05
CA LEU A 25 -41.92 30.57 -9.49
C LEU A 25 -43.19 30.43 -10.36
N PHE A 26 -44.15 29.59 -9.95
CA PHE A 26 -45.30 29.23 -10.79
C PHE A 26 -46.67 29.50 -10.16
N GLY A 27 -46.74 29.94 -8.90
CA GLY A 27 -48.00 30.23 -8.20
C GLY A 27 -48.61 31.60 -8.55
N VAL A 28 -49.88 31.61 -8.97
CA VAL A 28 -50.63 32.84 -9.34
C VAL A 28 -51.06 33.65 -8.10
N ASN A 29 -50.97 33.09 -6.88
CA ASN A 29 -51.37 33.76 -5.64
C ASN A 29 -50.37 33.47 -4.50
N GLN A 30 -49.48 34.42 -4.21
CA GLN A 30 -48.38 34.28 -3.22
C GLN A 30 -48.82 34.38 -1.76
N ARG A 31 -50.13 34.47 -1.49
CA ARG A 31 -50.69 34.68 -0.14
C ARG A 31 -51.14 33.40 0.55
N GLU A 32 -51.27 32.30 -0.19
CA GLU A 32 -51.64 30.99 0.35
C GLU A 32 -50.50 30.03 0.05
N SER A 33 -49.83 29.55 1.08
CA SER A 33 -48.83 28.49 0.98
C SER A 33 -49.41 27.24 1.62
N ILE A 34 -49.18 26.09 0.96
CA ILE A 34 -49.61 24.77 1.44
C ILE A 34 -48.79 24.36 2.69
N LEU A 35 -47.69 25.07 2.96
CA LEU A 35 -46.78 24.76 4.06
C LEU A 35 -47.20 25.53 5.32
N PRO A 36 -47.42 24.83 6.46
CA PRO A 36 -48.10 25.37 7.64
C PRO A 36 -47.32 26.43 8.43
N PHE A 37 -46.16 26.89 7.93
CA PHE A 37 -45.25 27.78 8.63
C PHE A 37 -44.95 29.10 7.89
N SER A 38 -45.67 29.40 6.80
CA SER A 38 -45.45 30.62 6.02
C SER A 38 -46.71 31.50 5.93
N GLY A 39 -47.42 31.64 7.04
CA GLY A 39 -48.48 32.65 7.20
C GLY A 39 -47.88 33.99 7.65
N GLU A 40 -48.40 35.07 7.04
CA GLU A 40 -48.30 36.50 7.38
C GLU A 40 -47.06 36.91 8.24
N ASP A 41 -46.09 37.56 7.60
CA ASP A 41 -44.96 38.30 8.24
C ASP A 41 -43.69 37.56 8.69
N THR A 42 -43.26 36.47 8.06
CA THR A 42 -41.92 35.91 8.36
C THR A 42 -41.06 35.58 7.15
N LEU A 43 -40.30 36.59 6.68
CA LEU A 43 -39.04 36.42 5.91
C LEU A 43 -38.02 35.51 6.63
N GLY A 44 -38.25 35.16 7.90
CA GLY A 44 -37.38 34.31 8.71
C GLY A 44 -37.25 32.87 8.20
N GLY A 45 -38.32 32.26 7.67
CA GLY A 45 -38.27 30.89 7.14
C GLY A 45 -37.27 30.74 5.98
N PRO A 46 -37.41 31.53 4.90
CA PRO A 46 -36.47 31.51 3.77
C PRO A 46 -35.02 31.84 4.15
N ILE A 47 -34.80 32.79 5.08
CA ILE A 47 -33.45 33.18 5.51
C ILE A 47 -32.78 32.05 6.30
N ILE A 48 -33.49 31.42 7.25
CA ILE A 48 -32.95 30.29 8.02
C ILE A 48 -32.59 29.12 7.08
N ILE A 49 -33.42 28.88 6.06
CA ILE A 49 -33.18 27.84 5.07
C ILE A 49 -31.98 28.18 4.18
N GLY A 50 -31.88 29.42 3.69
CA GLY A 50 -30.73 29.87 2.89
C GLY A 50 -29.42 29.82 3.67
N VAL A 51 -29.44 30.19 4.96
CA VAL A 51 -28.29 30.08 5.86
C VAL A 51 -27.96 28.62 6.15
N ALA A 52 -28.94 27.77 6.43
CA ALA A 52 -28.73 26.34 6.64
C ALA A 52 -28.16 25.68 5.38
N TRP A 53 -28.64 26.03 4.18
CA TRP A 53 -28.10 25.56 2.90
C TRP A 53 -26.69 26.08 2.65
N GLY A 54 -26.42 27.36 2.92
CA GLY A 54 -25.08 27.95 2.80
C GLY A 54 -24.08 27.28 3.72
N VAL A 55 -24.46 27.00 4.98
CA VAL A 55 -23.66 26.26 5.94
C VAL A 55 -23.49 24.80 5.52
N ILE A 56 -24.54 24.14 5.02
CA ILE A 56 -24.47 22.76 4.52
C ILE A 56 -23.66 22.65 3.22
N LEU A 57 -23.60 23.66 2.36
CA LEU A 57 -22.70 23.62 1.19
C LEU A 57 -21.24 23.88 1.60
N THR A 58 -21.04 24.88 2.47
CA THR A 58 -19.70 25.28 2.93
C THR A 58 -19.05 24.23 3.82
N PHE A 59 -19.84 23.55 4.66
CA PHE A 59 -19.37 22.51 5.57
C PHE A 59 -19.79 21.08 5.14
N GLY A 60 -20.82 20.90 4.33
CA GLY A 60 -21.22 19.57 3.82
C GLY A 60 -20.36 19.11 2.65
N GLY A 61 -19.69 20.01 1.92
CA GLY A 61 -18.56 19.65 1.05
C GLY A 61 -17.40 18.99 1.82
N THR A 62 -17.29 19.26 3.13
CA THR A 62 -16.32 18.56 4.00
C THR A 62 -16.83 17.22 4.55
N LEU A 63 -18.16 17.01 4.56
CA LEU A 63 -18.79 15.74 4.96
C LEU A 63 -19.03 14.78 3.78
N SER A 64 -19.10 15.29 2.56
CA SER A 64 -19.06 14.52 1.31
C SER A 64 -17.62 14.19 0.91
N GLY A 65 -16.79 13.80 1.89
CA GLY A 65 -15.54 13.14 1.60
C GLY A 65 -15.82 11.91 0.76
N PHE A 66 -15.72 12.07 -0.57
CA PHE A 66 -15.47 11.03 -1.56
C PHE A 66 -14.07 10.43 -1.34
N GLY A 67 -13.68 10.24 -0.08
CA GLY A 67 -12.60 9.37 0.32
C GLY A 67 -13.07 7.95 0.05
N ARG A 68 -12.70 7.46 -1.13
CA ARG A 68 -12.61 6.03 -1.43
C ARG A 68 -12.07 5.36 -0.16
N ARG A 69 -12.88 4.49 0.45
CA ARG A 69 -12.62 3.97 1.80
C ARG A 69 -11.29 3.24 1.76
N THR A 70 -10.33 3.70 2.56
CA THR A 70 -8.93 3.26 2.60
C THR A 70 -8.71 1.94 3.32
N LYS A 71 -9.77 1.18 3.64
CA LYS A 71 -9.64 -0.09 4.36
C LYS A 71 -10.16 -1.28 3.57
N VAL A 72 -9.33 -2.30 3.43
CA VAL A 72 -9.66 -3.59 2.83
C VAL A 72 -10.82 -4.20 3.64
N ARG A 73 -11.88 -4.60 2.92
CA ARG A 73 -13.11 -5.10 3.54
C ARG A 73 -13.20 -6.62 3.40
N GLY A 74 -13.48 -7.31 4.51
CA GLY A 74 -13.70 -8.76 4.52
C GLY A 74 -12.42 -9.55 4.75
N GLU A 75 -12.40 -10.80 4.27
CA GLU A 75 -11.25 -11.69 4.38
C GLU A 75 -10.11 -11.18 3.52
N ALA A 76 -8.99 -10.87 4.17
CA ALA A 76 -7.82 -10.24 3.55
C ALA A 76 -6.70 -11.26 3.37
N GLU A 77 -6.22 -11.39 2.14
CA GLU A 77 -5.06 -12.20 1.79
C GLU A 77 -3.83 -11.32 1.56
N ILE A 78 -2.65 -11.94 1.66
CA ILE A 78 -1.37 -11.28 1.39
C ILE A 78 -0.90 -11.68 0.00
N GLY A 79 -0.63 -10.69 -0.84
CA GLY A 79 -0.04 -10.84 -2.16
C GLY A 79 1.17 -9.95 -2.35
N VAL A 80 1.82 -10.10 -3.50
CA VAL A 80 2.87 -9.19 -3.96
C VAL A 80 2.37 -8.51 -5.21
N GLY A 81 2.34 -7.18 -5.19
CA GLY A 81 1.94 -6.37 -6.33
C GLY A 81 3.08 -5.51 -6.85
N ARG A 82 2.88 -4.88 -8.01
CA ARG A 82 3.80 -3.89 -8.58
C ARG A 82 3.08 -2.58 -8.76
N ILE A 83 3.72 -1.48 -8.38
CA ILE A 83 3.19 -0.15 -8.68
C ILE A 83 3.17 0.01 -10.19
N VAL A 84 2.00 0.31 -10.76
CA VAL A 84 1.85 0.61 -12.20
C VAL A 84 1.74 2.11 -12.45
N GLU A 85 1.18 2.85 -11.50
CA GLU A 85 0.98 4.29 -11.61
C GLU A 85 0.99 4.92 -10.22
N LEU A 86 1.58 6.12 -10.15
CA LEU A 86 1.61 6.97 -8.97
C LEU A 86 1.17 8.37 -9.40
N SER A 87 0.06 8.85 -8.85
CA SER A 87 -0.53 10.14 -9.20
C SER A 87 -0.77 11.00 -7.96
N ARG A 88 -0.33 12.26 -7.99
CA ARG A 88 -0.52 13.18 -6.86
C ARG A 88 -1.95 13.72 -6.89
N THR A 89 -2.67 13.65 -5.77
CA THR A 89 -4.07 14.09 -5.71
C THR A 89 -4.22 15.60 -5.60
N GLY A 90 -3.14 16.31 -5.26
CA GLY A 90 -3.14 17.75 -4.98
C GLY A 90 -3.46 18.09 -3.51
N LEU A 91 -3.88 17.12 -2.70
CA LEU A 91 -4.05 17.28 -1.26
C LEU A 91 -2.72 17.10 -0.52
N THR A 92 -2.47 17.94 0.48
CA THR A 92 -1.34 17.84 1.40
C THR A 92 -1.85 17.96 2.83
N VAL A 93 -1.39 17.09 3.72
CA VAL A 93 -1.73 17.13 5.15
C VAL A 93 -0.43 17.15 5.93
N ASN A 94 -0.19 18.18 6.75
CA ASN A 94 1.05 18.36 7.51
C ASN A 94 2.31 18.20 6.64
N ASP A 95 2.35 18.90 5.50
CA ASP A 95 3.43 18.83 4.51
C ASP A 95 3.67 17.47 3.84
N ALA A 96 2.90 16.43 4.19
CA ALA A 96 2.88 15.15 3.50
C ALA A 96 1.89 15.21 2.31
N PRO A 97 2.37 15.11 1.05
CA PRO A 97 1.50 14.98 -0.12
C PRO A 97 0.73 13.66 -0.14
N GLN A 98 -0.52 13.73 -0.59
CA GLN A 98 -1.35 12.55 -0.85
C GLN A 98 -1.19 12.07 -2.29
N TYR A 99 -1.08 10.76 -2.44
CA TYR A 99 -0.99 10.07 -3.73
C TYR A 99 -2.09 9.02 -3.88
N ASP A 100 -2.53 8.85 -5.11
CA ASP A 100 -3.21 7.67 -5.62
C ASP A 100 -2.16 6.74 -6.21
N VAL A 101 -2.02 5.56 -5.62
CA VAL A 101 -1.12 4.48 -6.02
C VAL A 101 -1.97 3.37 -6.63
N PHE A 102 -1.67 3.01 -7.88
CA PHE A 102 -2.29 1.86 -8.53
C PHE A 102 -1.30 0.71 -8.54
N ILE A 103 -1.73 -0.44 -8.03
CA ILE A 103 -0.89 -1.61 -7.82
C ILE A 103 -1.50 -2.78 -8.59
N ARG A 104 -0.74 -3.35 -9.52
CA ARG A 104 -1.08 -4.63 -10.15
C ARG A 104 -0.71 -5.75 -9.20
N VAL A 105 -1.70 -6.46 -8.69
CA VAL A 105 -1.51 -7.55 -7.73
C VAL A 105 -1.55 -8.87 -8.48
N THR A 106 -0.57 -9.73 -8.22
CA THR A 106 -0.61 -11.14 -8.61
C THR A 106 -1.07 -11.94 -7.39
N PRO A 107 -2.36 -12.30 -7.28
CA PRO A 107 -2.85 -13.11 -6.17
C PRO A 107 -2.29 -14.54 -6.23
N ARG A 108 -2.34 -15.26 -5.11
CA ARG A 108 -1.91 -16.69 -5.07
C ARG A 108 -2.77 -17.58 -5.96
N ALA A 109 -4.04 -17.24 -6.08
CA ALA A 109 -5.02 -17.92 -6.92
C ALA A 109 -5.91 -16.89 -7.60
N GLY A 110 -6.17 -17.11 -8.90
CA GLY A 110 -6.97 -16.21 -9.73
C GLY A 110 -6.13 -15.35 -10.67
N ASP A 111 -6.82 -14.45 -11.37
CA ASP A 111 -6.21 -13.56 -12.35
C ASP A 111 -5.60 -12.32 -11.68
N GLU A 112 -4.64 -11.71 -12.36
CA GLU A 112 -4.08 -10.42 -11.94
C GLU A 112 -5.14 -9.32 -12.00
N PHE A 113 -5.11 -8.42 -11.01
CA PHE A 113 -6.01 -7.27 -10.96
C PHE A 113 -5.26 -5.99 -10.57
N ILE A 114 -5.91 -4.84 -10.78
CA ILE A 114 -5.36 -3.54 -10.38
C ILE A 114 -6.15 -3.02 -9.19
N GLY A 115 -5.49 -2.94 -8.04
CA GLY A 115 -6.02 -2.33 -6.83
C GLY A 115 -5.54 -0.89 -6.66
N GLY A 116 -6.40 -0.05 -6.11
CA GLY A 116 -6.06 1.33 -5.74
C GLY A 116 -5.75 1.47 -4.26
N LEU A 117 -4.74 2.28 -3.95
CA LEU A 117 -4.40 2.71 -2.59
C LEU A 117 -4.25 4.24 -2.60
N ARG A 118 -4.93 4.92 -1.69
CA ARG A 118 -4.72 6.34 -1.43
C ARG A 118 -3.98 6.51 -0.11
N MET A 119 -2.80 7.12 -0.15
CA MET A 119 -2.00 7.31 1.06
C MET A 119 -1.28 8.66 1.07
N LEU A 120 -0.95 9.12 2.27
CA LEU A 120 0.00 10.21 2.47
C LEU A 120 1.41 9.60 2.38
N VAL A 121 2.29 10.25 1.64
CA VAL A 121 3.67 9.80 1.47
C VAL A 121 4.59 10.91 1.97
N GLU A 122 5.44 10.57 2.93
CA GLU A 122 6.46 11.49 3.41
C GLU A 122 7.54 11.68 2.33
N PRO A 123 8.20 12.85 2.25
CA PRO A 123 9.22 13.10 1.22
C PRO A 123 10.34 12.05 1.17
N ASP A 124 10.73 11.52 2.34
CA ASP A 124 11.79 10.51 2.45
C ASP A 124 11.35 9.12 1.96
N ASP A 125 10.05 8.82 2.07
CA ASP A 125 9.47 7.54 1.65
C ASP A 125 9.17 7.47 0.15
N LEU A 126 9.09 8.62 -0.53
CA LEU A 126 8.74 8.69 -1.96
C LEU A 126 9.72 7.88 -2.82
N ALA A 127 11.00 7.83 -2.44
CA ALA A 127 12.03 7.07 -3.15
C ALA A 127 11.76 5.56 -3.16
N SER A 128 10.98 5.06 -2.19
CA SER A 128 10.59 3.65 -2.06
C SER A 128 9.32 3.27 -2.81
N LEU A 129 8.62 4.25 -3.40
CA LEU A 129 7.38 4.05 -4.17
C LEU A 129 7.64 4.27 -5.66
N GLN A 130 8.43 3.39 -6.26
CA GLN A 130 8.74 3.45 -7.69
C GLN A 130 7.87 2.50 -8.51
N VAL A 131 7.50 2.94 -9.71
CA VAL A 131 6.79 2.11 -10.69
C VAL A 131 7.64 0.87 -11.01
N GLY A 132 7.01 -0.31 -10.96
CA GLY A 132 7.64 -1.60 -11.19
C GLY A 132 8.22 -2.28 -9.95
N GLN A 133 8.37 -1.57 -8.83
CA GLN A 133 8.87 -2.15 -7.59
C GLN A 133 7.84 -3.14 -7.01
N PRO A 134 8.26 -4.36 -6.61
CA PRO A 134 7.36 -5.28 -5.95
C PRO A 134 7.14 -4.87 -4.50
N ILE A 135 5.88 -4.79 -4.11
CA ILE A 135 5.44 -4.33 -2.81
C ILE A 135 4.46 -5.36 -2.23
N PRO A 136 4.61 -5.74 -0.95
CA PRO A 136 3.66 -6.61 -0.30
C PRO A 136 2.36 -5.86 -0.04
N VAL A 137 1.24 -6.48 -0.39
CA VAL A 137 -0.08 -5.88 -0.24
C VAL A 137 -1.05 -6.83 0.44
N ARG A 138 -2.00 -6.26 1.18
CA ARG A 138 -3.21 -6.96 1.63
C ARG A 138 -4.35 -6.60 0.67
N TYR A 139 -5.09 -7.61 0.24
CA TYR A 139 -6.24 -7.43 -0.65
C TYR A 139 -7.41 -8.29 -0.18
N SER A 140 -8.64 -7.87 -0.50
CA SER A 140 -9.83 -8.68 -0.25
C SER A 140 -10.11 -9.57 -1.44
N VAL A 141 -10.45 -10.84 -1.19
CA VAL A 141 -10.87 -11.76 -2.25
C VAL A 141 -12.21 -11.31 -2.86
N SER A 142 -13.03 -10.59 -2.08
CA SER A 142 -14.36 -10.10 -2.50
C SER A 142 -14.37 -8.68 -3.06
N ASP A 143 -13.34 -7.89 -2.79
CA ASP A 143 -13.23 -6.47 -3.19
C ASP A 143 -11.79 -6.17 -3.61
N GLN A 144 -11.55 -6.23 -4.91
CA GLN A 144 -10.24 -6.06 -5.54
C GLN A 144 -9.93 -4.59 -5.91
N ASP A 145 -10.87 -3.67 -5.68
CA ASP A 145 -10.70 -2.25 -6.03
C ASP A 145 -9.77 -1.53 -5.06
N THR A 146 -9.65 -2.04 -3.82
CA THR A 146 -8.89 -1.41 -2.73
C THR A 146 -7.83 -2.37 -2.21
N VAL A 147 -6.60 -1.88 -2.08
CA VAL A 147 -5.47 -2.61 -1.49
C VAL A 147 -4.83 -1.80 -0.38
N GLU A 148 -4.20 -2.49 0.55
CA GLU A 148 -3.39 -1.91 1.63
C GLU A 148 -1.95 -2.38 1.52
N LEU A 149 -1.00 -1.56 1.94
CA LEU A 149 0.38 -2.01 2.12
C LEU A 149 0.43 -2.98 3.29
N ALA A 150 1.08 -4.13 3.08
CA ALA A 150 1.29 -5.09 4.16
C ALA A 150 2.59 -4.76 4.92
N ASP A 151 2.56 -4.91 6.23
CA ASP A 151 3.72 -4.70 7.10
C ASP A 151 4.78 -5.78 6.85
N ILE A 152 5.99 -5.37 6.44
CA ILE A 152 7.09 -6.30 6.16
C ILE A 152 7.65 -6.97 7.41
N THR A 153 7.33 -6.48 8.61
CA THR A 153 7.71 -7.12 9.86
C THR A 153 6.85 -8.35 10.18
N ASP A 154 5.64 -8.43 9.60
CA ASP A 154 4.73 -9.57 9.73
C ASP A 154 5.38 -10.84 9.14
N PRO A 155 5.54 -11.92 9.95
CA PRO A 155 6.10 -13.19 9.47
C PRO A 155 5.38 -13.75 8.23
N MET A 156 4.05 -13.57 8.12
CA MET A 156 3.30 -14.06 6.97
C MET A 156 3.64 -13.28 5.69
N VAL A 157 3.88 -11.98 5.81
CA VAL A 157 4.29 -11.12 4.69
C VAL A 157 5.71 -11.45 4.24
N ARG A 158 6.63 -11.64 5.20
CA ARG A 158 8.01 -12.08 4.89
C ARG A 158 8.04 -13.40 4.14
N GLU A 159 7.24 -14.36 4.58
CA GLU A 159 7.15 -15.66 3.90
C GLU A 159 6.53 -15.52 2.49
N ALA A 160 5.46 -14.72 2.32
CA ALA A 160 4.88 -14.46 1.01
C ALA A 160 5.89 -13.80 0.05
N MET A 161 6.66 -12.82 0.53
CA MET A 161 7.74 -12.18 -0.23
C MET A 161 8.86 -13.16 -0.58
N LEU A 162 9.24 -14.04 0.34
CA LEU A 162 10.24 -15.08 0.09
C LEU A 162 9.77 -16.05 -0.99
N GLN A 163 8.53 -16.56 -0.90
CA GLN A 163 7.95 -17.44 -1.91
C GLN A 163 7.87 -16.77 -3.28
N TRP A 164 7.42 -15.51 -3.34
CA TRP A 164 7.41 -14.75 -4.59
C TRP A 164 8.81 -14.64 -5.22
N ARG A 165 9.86 -14.40 -4.41
CA ARG A 165 11.25 -14.37 -4.91
C ARG A 165 11.69 -15.72 -5.47
N ILE A 166 11.27 -16.83 -4.84
CA ILE A 166 11.57 -18.19 -5.31
C ILE A 166 10.86 -18.45 -6.65
N GLU A 167 9.56 -18.16 -6.74
CA GLU A 167 8.75 -18.35 -7.96
C GLU A 167 9.28 -17.54 -9.15
N ARG A 168 9.79 -16.33 -8.91
CA ARG A 168 10.39 -15.46 -9.94
C ARG A 168 11.84 -15.80 -10.27
N GLY A 169 12.42 -16.84 -9.65
CA GLY A 169 13.79 -17.28 -9.91
C GLY A 169 14.86 -16.30 -9.41
N LEU A 170 14.53 -15.46 -8.43
CA LEU A 170 15.44 -14.52 -7.77
C LEU A 170 16.28 -15.18 -6.66
N ILE A 171 15.96 -16.43 -6.33
CA ILE A 171 16.73 -17.29 -5.44
C ILE A 171 17.03 -18.56 -6.23
N ASP A 172 18.31 -18.97 -6.27
CA ASP A 172 18.70 -20.21 -6.93
C ASP A 172 18.01 -21.40 -6.22
N PRO A 173 17.39 -22.36 -6.96
CA PRO A 173 16.74 -23.52 -6.36
C PRO A 173 17.60 -24.30 -5.35
N ARG A 174 18.92 -24.33 -5.53
CA ARG A 174 19.87 -24.95 -4.60
C ARG A 174 19.94 -24.18 -3.28
N GLN A 175 19.90 -22.86 -3.34
CA GLN A 175 19.95 -21.96 -2.18
C GLN A 175 18.63 -21.91 -1.41
N VAL A 176 17.49 -22.32 -1.99
CA VAL A 176 16.17 -22.26 -1.31
C VAL A 176 16.20 -22.98 0.03
N LYS A 177 16.78 -24.18 0.09
CA LYS A 177 16.89 -24.94 1.35
C LYS A 177 17.77 -24.22 2.38
N ALA A 178 18.90 -23.67 1.95
CA ALA A 178 19.75 -22.87 2.82
C ALA A 178 18.97 -21.64 3.35
N ARG A 179 18.22 -20.95 2.49
CA ARG A 179 17.45 -19.77 2.86
C ARG A 179 16.28 -20.04 3.82
N THR A 180 15.65 -21.21 3.71
CA THR A 180 14.42 -21.56 4.43
C THR A 180 14.67 -22.32 5.72
N SER A 181 15.69 -23.17 5.79
CA SER A 181 15.99 -24.00 6.98
C SER A 181 17.45 -23.97 7.41
N GLY A 182 18.27 -23.15 6.76
CA GLY A 182 19.68 -22.99 7.12
C GLY A 182 19.87 -22.22 8.42
N THR A 183 21.05 -22.42 9.01
CA THR A 183 21.50 -21.66 10.17
C THR A 183 22.07 -20.33 9.67
N GLN A 184 21.61 -19.23 10.28
CA GLN A 184 22.10 -17.89 9.98
C GLN A 184 23.42 -17.63 10.71
N VAL A 185 24.43 -17.12 10.00
CA VAL A 185 25.75 -16.78 10.54
C VAL A 185 26.27 -15.49 9.93
N PRO A 186 27.15 -14.76 10.64
CA PRO A 186 27.77 -13.58 10.05
C PRO A 186 28.74 -14.00 8.96
N ALA A 187 28.85 -13.16 7.93
CA ALA A 187 29.77 -13.33 6.83
C ALA A 187 30.30 -11.97 6.35
N SER A 188 31.37 -11.99 5.56
CA SER A 188 31.94 -10.79 4.97
C SER A 188 32.20 -11.00 3.49
N VAL A 189 31.90 -9.99 2.67
CA VAL A 189 32.15 -10.06 1.23
C VAL A 189 33.65 -9.94 0.95
N LEU A 190 34.24 -10.91 0.26
CA LEU A 190 35.64 -10.90 -0.17
C LEU A 190 35.79 -10.43 -1.63
N GLU A 191 34.85 -10.83 -2.49
CA GLU A 191 34.81 -10.45 -3.89
C GLU A 191 33.37 -10.19 -4.32
N VAL A 192 33.16 -9.22 -5.20
CA VAL A 192 31.88 -8.92 -5.83
C VAL A 192 32.07 -8.69 -7.32
N ARG A 193 31.30 -9.38 -8.14
CA ARG A 193 31.29 -9.22 -9.60
C ARG A 193 29.85 -9.23 -10.12
N PRO A 194 29.40 -8.18 -10.83
CA PRO A 194 28.13 -8.24 -11.57
C PRO A 194 28.22 -9.30 -12.67
N THR A 195 27.23 -10.18 -12.78
CA THR A 195 27.20 -11.20 -13.84
C THR A 195 26.69 -10.67 -15.18
N GLY A 196 26.01 -9.51 -15.15
CA GLY A 196 25.30 -8.92 -16.29
C GLY A 196 23.85 -9.39 -16.42
N ARG A 197 23.43 -10.44 -15.70
CA ARG A 197 22.03 -10.88 -15.66
C ARG A 197 21.21 -9.93 -14.79
N ARG A 198 20.01 -9.61 -15.28
CA ARG A 198 19.02 -8.81 -14.55
C ARG A 198 17.65 -9.48 -14.60
N LEU A 199 16.94 -9.47 -13.47
CA LEU A 199 15.59 -10.01 -13.33
C LEU A 199 14.82 -9.14 -12.36
N GLU A 200 13.57 -8.79 -12.68
CA GLU A 200 12.68 -8.02 -11.79
C GLU A 200 13.32 -6.74 -11.23
N GLY A 201 14.03 -5.99 -12.08
CA GLY A 201 14.76 -4.77 -11.70
C GLY A 201 16.01 -5.01 -10.85
N GLN A 202 16.29 -6.25 -10.45
CA GLN A 202 17.46 -6.63 -9.66
C GLN A 202 18.61 -7.07 -10.58
N SER A 203 19.83 -6.77 -10.17
CA SER A 203 21.05 -7.26 -10.84
C SER A 203 21.61 -8.46 -10.07
N GLU A 204 22.04 -9.47 -10.81
CA GLU A 204 22.71 -10.64 -10.24
C GLU A 204 24.18 -10.31 -9.96
N LEU A 205 24.60 -10.58 -8.73
CA LEU A 205 25.97 -10.44 -8.26
C LEU A 205 26.52 -11.83 -7.94
N ALA A 206 27.70 -12.15 -8.47
CA ALA A 206 28.53 -13.24 -8.01
C ALA A 206 29.42 -12.73 -6.87
N LEU A 207 29.32 -13.39 -5.72
CA LEU A 207 30.03 -13.02 -4.51
C LEU A 207 30.93 -14.17 -4.08
N LYS A 208 32.12 -13.82 -3.59
CA LYS A 208 32.92 -14.70 -2.72
C LYS A 208 32.76 -14.17 -1.30
N VAL A 209 32.34 -15.01 -0.36
CA VAL A 209 32.06 -14.58 1.02
C VAL A 209 32.85 -15.43 2.01
N LEU A 210 33.37 -14.78 3.06
CA LEU A 210 33.98 -15.42 4.21
C LEU A 210 32.91 -15.70 5.25
N MET A 211 32.62 -16.97 5.47
CA MET A 211 31.69 -17.45 6.48
C MET A 211 32.36 -17.45 7.85
N ALA A 212 31.70 -16.87 8.87
CA ALA A 212 32.25 -16.77 10.21
C ALA A 212 31.26 -17.26 11.29
N PRO A 213 30.87 -18.55 11.29
CA PRO A 213 30.04 -19.09 12.37
C PRO A 213 30.70 -18.95 13.75
N GLU A 214 29.88 -18.72 14.77
CA GLU A 214 30.36 -18.75 16.15
C GLU A 214 30.83 -20.16 16.55
N GLY A 215 32.04 -20.25 17.11
CA GLY A 215 32.58 -21.50 17.64
C GLY A 215 33.08 -22.51 16.59
N ALA A 216 33.17 -22.12 15.32
CA ALA A 216 33.70 -22.95 14.25
C ALA A 216 34.71 -22.19 13.38
N ALA A 217 35.50 -22.93 12.59
CA ALA A 217 36.46 -22.34 11.67
C ALA A 217 35.75 -21.55 10.56
N THR A 218 36.38 -20.49 10.09
CA THR A 218 35.90 -19.70 8.95
C THR A 218 36.23 -20.41 7.63
N TRP A 219 35.38 -20.25 6.62
CA TRP A 219 35.66 -20.74 5.26
C TRP A 219 35.14 -19.79 4.20
N GLU A 220 35.68 -19.90 2.99
CA GLU A 220 35.24 -19.13 1.84
C GLU A 220 34.22 -19.92 1.03
N VAL A 221 33.24 -19.23 0.46
CA VAL A 221 32.24 -19.82 -0.42
C VAL A 221 31.82 -18.83 -1.50
N ASP A 222 31.62 -19.35 -2.71
CA ASP A 222 31.10 -18.59 -3.84
C ASP A 222 29.57 -18.72 -3.87
N THR A 223 28.88 -17.60 -4.06
CA THR A 223 27.41 -17.56 -4.11
C THR A 223 26.91 -16.49 -5.09
N MET A 224 25.65 -16.60 -5.50
CA MET A 224 24.97 -15.63 -6.35
C MET A 224 23.77 -15.03 -5.63
N VAL A 225 23.51 -13.75 -5.85
CA VAL A 225 22.37 -13.05 -5.26
C VAL A 225 21.80 -12.00 -6.22
N PHE A 226 20.47 -11.90 -6.26
CA PHE A 226 19.76 -10.80 -6.93
C PHE A 226 19.53 -9.65 -5.95
N VAL A 227 19.98 -8.45 -6.34
CA VAL A 227 19.96 -7.25 -5.49
C VAL A 227 19.42 -6.05 -6.27
N TYR A 228 18.62 -5.21 -5.62
CA TYR A 228 18.17 -3.95 -6.19
C TYR A 228 19.32 -2.94 -6.33
N PRO A 229 19.27 -2.03 -7.31
CA PRO A 229 20.33 -1.04 -7.54
C PRO A 229 20.76 -0.27 -6.28
N GLU A 230 19.81 0.17 -5.46
CA GLU A 230 20.03 0.89 -4.21
C GLU A 230 20.78 0.08 -3.15
N ALA A 231 20.61 -1.24 -3.17
CA ALA A 231 21.22 -2.17 -2.22
C ALA A 231 22.59 -2.71 -2.69
N ILE A 232 22.99 -2.48 -3.95
CA ILE A 232 24.30 -2.95 -4.47
C ILE A 232 25.45 -2.41 -3.62
N SER A 233 25.35 -1.16 -3.16
CA SER A 233 26.36 -0.51 -2.31
C SER A 233 26.60 -1.25 -0.99
N ARG A 234 25.65 -2.08 -0.53
CA ARG A 234 25.76 -2.88 0.69
C ARG A 234 26.52 -4.20 0.50
N PHE A 235 26.86 -4.57 -0.74
CA PHE A 235 27.61 -5.80 -1.07
C PHE A 235 29.05 -5.51 -1.54
N GLN A 236 29.66 -4.43 -1.05
CA GLN A 236 31.05 -4.11 -1.34
C GLN A 236 32.02 -5.05 -0.60
N VAL A 237 33.25 -5.16 -1.10
CA VAL A 237 34.32 -5.92 -0.42
C VAL A 237 34.51 -5.38 1.01
N GLY A 238 34.57 -6.28 1.98
CA GLY A 238 34.63 -5.98 3.40
C GLY A 238 33.27 -5.70 4.05
N ALA A 239 32.17 -5.64 3.29
CA ALA A 239 30.86 -5.39 3.86
C ALA A 239 30.41 -6.56 4.76
N PRO A 240 29.93 -6.27 5.98
CA PRO A 240 29.32 -7.27 6.84
C PRO A 240 27.93 -7.63 6.30
N ILE A 241 27.69 -8.92 6.15
CA ILE A 241 26.41 -9.48 5.69
C ILE A 241 26.04 -10.69 6.55
N TRP A 242 24.84 -11.21 6.35
CA TRP A 242 24.40 -12.46 6.94
C TRP A 242 24.25 -13.53 5.87
N ALA A 243 24.62 -14.74 6.22
CA ALA A 243 24.57 -15.89 5.35
C ALA A 243 23.83 -17.04 6.01
N PHE A 244 23.09 -17.80 5.21
CA PHE A 244 22.40 -19.02 5.64
C PHE A 244 23.05 -20.20 4.96
N TYR A 245 23.36 -21.25 5.73
CA TYR A 245 23.91 -22.50 5.22
C TYR A 245 23.30 -23.69 5.97
N ARG A 246 23.43 -24.88 5.40
CA ARG A 246 23.04 -26.14 6.04
C ARG A 246 24.29 -26.94 6.40
N ARG A 247 24.30 -27.62 7.54
CA ARG A 247 25.48 -28.38 7.99
C ARG A 247 25.79 -29.55 7.05
N GLU A 248 24.76 -30.13 6.47
CA GLU A 248 24.83 -31.19 5.46
C GLU A 248 25.34 -30.71 4.08
N ASP A 249 25.28 -29.40 3.81
CA ASP A 249 25.79 -28.78 2.57
C ASP A 249 26.31 -27.35 2.85
N PRO A 250 27.54 -27.22 3.38
CA PRO A 250 28.07 -25.94 3.84
C PRO A 250 28.53 -25.01 2.70
N HIS A 251 28.59 -25.50 1.46
CA HIS A 251 29.02 -24.72 0.29
C HIS A 251 27.83 -24.11 -0.47
N THR A 252 26.60 -24.54 -0.19
CA THR A 252 25.40 -23.89 -0.73
C THR A 252 24.89 -22.84 0.25
N VAL A 253 25.15 -21.58 -0.07
CA VAL A 253 24.88 -20.45 0.83
C VAL A 253 23.96 -19.42 0.21
N ALA A 254 22.98 -18.96 0.97
CA ALA A 254 22.12 -17.81 0.63
C ALA A 254 22.53 -16.60 1.49
N VAL A 255 22.49 -15.38 0.94
CA VAL A 255 22.94 -14.17 1.65
C VAL A 255 21.83 -13.13 1.81
N THR A 256 21.97 -12.29 2.84
CA THR A 256 21.09 -11.13 3.11
C THR A 256 21.88 -10.02 3.80
N ILE A 257 21.42 -8.77 3.68
CA ILE A 257 22.08 -7.60 4.30
C ILE A 257 21.78 -7.54 5.80
N GLU A 258 20.54 -7.87 6.19
CA GLU A 258 20.08 -7.72 7.56
C GLU A 258 19.94 -9.06 8.28
N LYS A 259 20.23 -9.05 9.59
CA LYS A 259 19.94 -10.21 10.43
C LYS A 259 18.45 -10.42 10.45
N GLU A 260 18.00 -11.64 10.19
CA GLU A 260 16.58 -11.92 10.33
C GLU A 260 16.33 -12.23 11.79
N ALA A 261 15.30 -11.64 12.37
CA ALA A 261 14.83 -12.06 13.68
C ALA A 261 14.60 -13.58 13.61
N GLY A 262 15.33 -14.32 14.46
CA GLY A 262 15.34 -15.77 14.46
C GLY A 262 13.91 -16.31 14.48
N ARG A 263 13.68 -17.36 13.68
CA ARG A 263 12.46 -18.16 13.78
C ARG A 263 12.45 -18.93 15.08
#